data_AF-A0A7X3DAS8-F1
#
_entry.id   AF-A0A7X3DAS8-F1
#
_cell.length_a   1.000
_cell.length_b   1.000
_cell.length_c   1.000
_cell.angle_alpha   90.00
_cell.angle_beta   90.00
_cell.angle_gamma   90.00
#
_symmetry.space_group_name_H-M   'P 1'
#
loop_
_entity.id
_entity.type
_entity.pdbx_description
1 polymer ?
#
loop_
_entity_poly.entity_id
_entity_poly.type
_entity_poly.pdbx_seq_one_letter_code
_entity_poly.pdbx_strand_id
1 'polypeptide(L)'
;MIVWKGFGILNVLIVGLMFVVFHLIMSSIGLENESGTNSFGIAFLVSALPIWFLGKKLNSGSNRVLVDPQTGIQYRMGTQHSLFFVPMQYWGPIAGVLGILTLLLAIFS
;
A
#
# COMPACT_ATOMS: atom_id res chain seq x y z
N MET A 1 3.68 18.77 -10.01
CA MET A 1 3.93 18.03 -8.75
C MET A 1 3.65 16.56 -9.01
N ILE A 2 4.61 15.68 -8.75
CA ILE A 2 4.40 14.23 -8.86
C ILE A 2 3.83 13.76 -7.51
N VAL A 3 2.71 13.04 -7.53
CA VAL A 3 2.03 12.57 -6.31
C VAL A 3 2.77 11.41 -5.61
N TRP A 4 3.81 10.85 -6.20
CA TRP A 4 4.61 9.76 -5.61
C TRP A 4 6.10 10.11 -5.52
N LYS A 5 6.80 9.44 -4.60
CA LYS A 5 8.27 9.49 -4.44
C LYS A 5 8.85 8.08 -4.34
N GLY A 6 9.93 7.81 -5.09
CA GLY A 6 10.61 6.51 -5.13
C GLY A 6 9.65 5.33 -5.35
N PHE A 7 9.74 4.29 -4.54
CA PHE A 7 8.87 3.10 -4.58
C PHE A 7 7.43 3.33 -4.07
N GLY A 8 6.98 4.57 -3.85
CA GLY A 8 5.60 4.84 -3.43
C GLY A 8 4.53 4.31 -4.41
N ILE A 9 4.85 4.21 -5.70
CA ILE A 9 3.98 3.63 -6.73
C ILE A 9 3.65 2.14 -6.47
N LEU A 10 4.48 1.46 -5.68
CA LEU A 10 4.33 0.04 -5.39
C LEU A 10 3.05 -0.27 -4.60
N ASN A 11 2.48 0.72 -3.89
CA ASN A 11 1.15 0.58 -3.27
C ASN A 11 0.08 0.24 -4.30
N VAL A 12 0.02 0.99 -5.40
CA VAL A 12 -0.98 0.80 -6.47
C VAL A 12 -0.75 -0.53 -7.17
N LEU A 13 0.51 -0.88 -7.42
CA LEU A 13 0.87 -2.16 -8.04
C LEU A 13 0.50 -3.36 -7.16
N ILE A 14 0.74 -3.30 -5.85
CA ILE A 14 0.38 -4.39 -4.93
C ILE A 14 -1.14 -4.56 -4.87
N VAL A 15 -1.92 -3.46 -4.73
CA VAL A 15 -3.39 -3.53 -4.73
C VAL A 15 -3.89 -4.11 -6.05
N GLY A 16 -3.42 -3.61 -7.18
CA GLY A 16 -3.81 -4.09 -8.51
C GLY A 16 -3.46 -5.56 -8.73
N LEU A 17 -2.27 -5.99 -8.30
CA LEU A 17 -1.86 -7.39 -8.38
C LEU A 17 -2.76 -8.30 -7.52
N MET A 18 -3.05 -7.91 -6.27
CA MET A 18 -3.93 -8.68 -5.39
C MET A 18 -5.36 -8.75 -5.95
N PHE A 19 -5.85 -7.69 -6.59
CA PHE A 19 -7.14 -7.68 -7.27
C PHE A 19 -7.17 -8.67 -8.43
N VAL A 20 -6.16 -8.64 -9.31
CA VAL A 20 -6.08 -9.57 -10.45
C VAL A 20 -5.98 -11.01 -9.96
N VAL A 21 -5.12 -11.30 -8.98
CA VAL A 21 -4.98 -12.65 -8.40
C VAL A 21 -6.31 -13.13 -7.83
N PHE A 22 -6.99 -12.29 -7.05
CA PHE A 22 -8.29 -12.63 -6.47
C PHE A 22 -9.34 -12.91 -7.55
N HIS A 23 -9.42 -12.05 -8.57
CA HIS A 23 -10.37 -12.21 -9.66
C HIS A 23 -10.12 -13.50 -10.45
N LEU A 24 -8.86 -13.84 -10.74
CA LEU A 24 -8.50 -15.09 -11.42
C LEU A 24 -8.88 -16.32 -10.60
N ILE A 25 -8.67 -16.30 -9.28
CA ILE A 25 -9.08 -17.39 -8.39
C ILE A 25 -10.61 -17.55 -8.42
N MET A 26 -11.36 -16.46 -8.28
CA MET A 26 -12.83 -16.51 -8.29
C MET A 26 -13.39 -17.00 -9.62
N SER A 27 -12.80 -16.57 -10.73
CA SER A 27 -13.16 -17.07 -12.07
C SER A 27 -12.87 -18.57 -12.21
N SER A 28 -11.73 -19.05 -11.70
CA SER A 28 -11.37 -20.48 -11.81
C SER A 28 -12.30 -21.43 -11.04
N ILE A 29 -13.01 -20.94 -10.03
CA ILE A 29 -13.94 -21.71 -9.21
C ILE A 29 -15.42 -21.44 -9.57
N GLY A 30 -15.68 -20.65 -10.62
CA GLY A 30 -17.03 -20.30 -11.06
C GLY A 30 -17.82 -19.41 -10.10
N LEU A 31 -17.13 -18.70 -9.19
CA LEU A 31 -17.72 -17.75 -8.23
C LEU A 31 -17.48 -16.30 -8.68
N GLU A 32 -17.71 -16.04 -9.97
CA GLU A 32 -17.61 -14.69 -10.51
C GLU A 32 -18.72 -13.81 -9.93
N ASN A 33 -18.32 -12.73 -9.26
CA ASN A 33 -19.25 -11.74 -8.71
C ASN A 33 -19.41 -10.62 -9.75
N GLU A 34 -20.63 -10.39 -10.24
CA GLU A 34 -20.90 -9.33 -11.22
C GLU A 34 -20.70 -7.92 -10.65
N SER A 35 -20.86 -7.74 -9.33
CA SER A 35 -20.84 -6.42 -8.70
C SER A 35 -19.45 -5.82 -8.51
N GLY A 36 -18.37 -6.61 -8.60
CA GLY A 36 -16.97 -6.16 -8.42
C GLY A 36 -16.61 -5.60 -7.02
N THR A 37 -17.59 -5.14 -6.24
CA THR A 37 -17.42 -4.50 -4.91
C THR A 37 -16.76 -5.44 -3.90
N ASN A 38 -17.15 -6.71 -3.89
CA ASN A 38 -16.54 -7.74 -3.03
C ASN A 38 -15.06 -7.97 -3.38
N SER A 39 -14.72 -7.92 -4.67
CA SER A 39 -13.35 -8.13 -5.16
C SER A 39 -12.41 -7.02 -4.74
N PHE A 40 -12.87 -5.76 -4.73
CA PHE A 40 -12.07 -4.64 -4.23
C PHE A 40 -11.81 -4.74 -2.74
N GLY A 41 -12.83 -5.08 -1.94
CA GLY A 41 -12.65 -5.18 -0.49
C GLY A 41 -11.63 -6.25 -0.08
N ILE A 42 -11.69 -7.41 -0.72
CA ILE A 42 -10.73 -8.50 -0.47
C ILE A 42 -9.33 -8.12 -0.99
N ALA A 43 -9.23 -7.52 -2.17
CA ALA A 43 -7.95 -7.06 -2.70
C ALA A 43 -7.26 -6.05 -1.76
N PHE A 44 -8.01 -5.06 -1.26
CA PHE A 44 -7.51 -4.09 -0.29
C PHE A 44 -7.06 -4.75 1.01
N LEU A 45 -7.85 -5.67 1.57
CA LEU A 45 -7.51 -6.41 2.78
C LEU A 45 -6.22 -7.22 2.62
N VAL A 46 -6.11 -8.01 1.55
CA VAL A 46 -4.95 -8.87 1.31
C VAL A 46 -3.70 -8.04 1.00
N SER A 47 -3.85 -6.89 0.35
CA SER A 47 -2.75 -5.96 0.05
C SER A 47 -2.18 -5.25 1.30
N ALA A 48 -2.96 -5.16 2.39
CA ALA A 48 -2.58 -4.40 3.59
C ALA A 48 -1.26 -4.89 4.22
N LEU A 49 -1.11 -6.21 4.34
CA LEU A 49 0.08 -6.85 4.90
C LEU A 49 1.35 -6.57 4.08
N PRO A 50 1.42 -6.95 2.78
CA PRO A 50 2.61 -6.72 1.97
C PRO A 50 2.96 -5.22 1.87
N ILE A 51 1.98 -4.33 1.74
CA ILE A 51 2.25 -2.88 1.74
C ILE A 51 2.90 -2.43 3.04
N TRP A 52 2.39 -2.87 4.20
CA TRP A 52 2.94 -2.47 5.49
C TRP A 52 4.37 -2.97 5.70
N PHE A 53 4.62 -4.26 5.42
CA PHE A 53 5.95 -4.86 5.59
C PHE A 53 6.97 -4.24 4.63
N LEU A 54 6.61 -4.11 3.35
CA LEU A 54 7.49 -3.57 2.34
C LEU A 54 7.74 -2.08 2.55
N GLY A 55 6.69 -1.33 2.93
CA GLY A 55 6.81 0.09 3.28
C GLY A 55 7.72 0.32 4.47
N LYS A 56 7.62 -0.50 5.53
CA LYS A 56 8.50 -0.42 6.71
C LYS A 56 9.95 -0.76 6.35
N LYS A 57 10.16 -1.79 5.53
CA LYS A 57 11.50 -2.20 5.05
C LYS A 57 12.13 -1.08 4.21
N LEU A 58 11.41 -0.58 3.21
CA LEU A 58 11.89 0.43 2.27
C LEU A 58 12.13 1.79 2.96
N ASN A 59 11.29 2.18 3.94
CA ASN A 59 11.46 3.45 4.65
C ASN A 59 12.32 3.38 5.92
N SER A 60 12.83 2.20 6.32
CA SER A 60 13.61 2.01 7.56
C SER A 60 14.86 2.91 7.66
N GLY A 61 15.46 3.28 6.52
CA GLY A 61 16.62 4.17 6.45
C GLY A 61 16.30 5.64 6.22
N SER A 62 15.06 5.98 5.86
CA SER A 62 14.69 7.31 5.32
C SER A 62 14.67 8.45 6.34
N ASN A 63 14.76 8.14 7.63
CA ASN A 63 14.73 9.13 8.71
C ASN A 63 16.06 9.21 9.48
N ARG A 64 17.15 8.66 8.92
CA ARG A 64 18.47 8.75 9.54
C ARG A 64 19.05 10.14 9.30
N VAL A 65 19.28 10.87 10.39
CA VAL A 65 20.03 12.13 10.36
C VAL A 65 21.50 11.80 10.53
N LEU A 66 22.30 12.15 9.53
CA LEU A 66 23.75 12.08 9.63
C LEU A 66 24.28 13.47 9.89
N VAL A 67 25.15 13.57 10.89
CA VAL A 67 25.89 14.79 11.21
C VAL A 67 27.26 14.64 10.60
N ASP A 68 27.64 15.56 9.72
CA ASP A 68 29.00 15.65 9.24
C ASP A 68 29.91 16.14 10.38
N PRO A 69 30.91 15.34 10.83
CA PRO A 69 31.79 15.72 11.94
C PRO A 69 32.64 16.96 11.66
N GLN A 70 32.90 17.29 10.39
CA GLN A 70 33.80 18.39 10.01
C GLN A 70 33.05 19.72 9.89
N THR A 71 31.80 19.68 9.44
CA THR A 71 30.99 20.89 9.19
C THR A 71 29.85 21.10 10.19
N GLY A 72 29.51 20.07 10.97
CA GLY A 72 28.36 20.08 11.89
C GLY A 72 26.99 20.06 11.19
N ILE A 73 26.97 19.99 9.86
CA ILE A 73 25.73 20.05 9.07
C ILE A 73 24.98 18.73 9.20
N GLN A 74 23.67 18.84 9.43
CA GLN A 74 22.76 17.69 9.49
C GLN A 74 22.17 17.42 8.12
N TYR A 75 22.37 16.20 7.61
CA TYR A 75 21.72 15.72 6.40
C TYR A 75 20.73 14.62 6.74
N ARG A 76 19.49 14.72 6.24
CA ARG A 76 18.57 13.58 6.24
C ARG A 76 18.99 12.64 5.12
N MET A 77 19.54 11.49 5.48
CA MET A 77 19.85 10.44 4.52
C MET A 77 18.63 9.57 4.24
N GLY A 78 18.49 9.18 2.98
CA GLY A 78 17.51 8.21 2.51
C GLY A 78 16.31 8.83 1.79
N THR A 79 15.85 8.13 0.76
CA THR A 79 14.65 8.53 0.01
C THR A 79 13.42 8.06 0.76
N GLN A 80 12.53 8.99 1.14
CA GLN A 80 11.22 8.61 1.69
C GLN A 80 10.33 8.13 0.54
N HIS A 81 9.96 6.85 0.57
CA HIS A 81 9.04 6.24 -0.38
C HIS A 81 7.59 6.51 0.06
N SER A 82 6.89 7.35 -0.71
CA SER A 82 5.55 7.83 -0.38
C SER A 82 4.64 7.95 -1.59
N LEU A 83 3.35 7.80 -1.36
CA LEU A 83 2.28 8.00 -2.33
C LEU A 83 1.28 9.00 -1.72
N PHE A 84 0.89 10.01 -2.50
CA PHE A 84 0.14 11.19 -2.04
C PHE A 84 0.74 11.82 -0.78
N PHE A 85 2.06 11.93 -0.74
CA PHE A 85 2.83 12.44 0.41
C PHE A 85 2.72 11.60 1.70
N VAL A 86 1.98 10.48 1.66
CA VAL A 86 1.85 9.53 2.79
C VAL A 86 2.91 8.42 2.64
N PRO A 87 3.73 8.17 3.68
CA PRO A 87 4.73 7.11 3.64
C PRO A 87 4.09 5.73 3.42
N MET A 88 4.76 4.90 2.61
CA MET A 88 4.24 3.60 2.16
C MET A 88 3.70 2.71 3.30
N GLN A 89 4.35 2.70 4.46
CA GLN A 89 3.94 1.89 5.62
C GLN A 89 2.53 2.22 6.17
N TYR A 90 2.03 3.44 5.96
CA TYR A 90 0.69 3.82 6.41
C TYR A 90 -0.40 3.40 5.42
N TRP A 91 -0.04 3.19 4.15
CA TRP A 91 -0.98 2.68 3.16
C TRP A 91 -1.46 1.26 3.47
N GLY A 92 -0.69 0.46 4.24
CA GLY A 92 -1.10 -0.87 4.66
C GLY A 92 -2.34 -0.84 5.57
N PRO A 93 -2.28 -0.20 6.75
CA PRO A 93 -3.45 0.01 7.59
C PRO A 93 -4.61 0.73 6.88
N ILE A 94 -4.32 1.74 6.05
CA ILE A 94 -5.36 2.43 5.26
C ILE A 94 -6.08 1.45 4.32
N ALA A 95 -5.32 0.63 3.57
CA ALA A 95 -5.89 -0.40 2.72
C ALA A 95 -6.71 -1.42 3.54
N GLY A 96 -6.23 -1.83 4.71
CA GLY A 96 -6.99 -2.71 5.61
C GLY A 96 -8.33 -2.12 6.03
N VAL A 97 -8.36 -0.86 6.47
CA VAL A 97 -9.60 -0.16 6.87
C VAL A 97 -10.54 0.01 5.67
N LEU A 98 -10.04 0.40 4.50
CA LEU A 98 -10.83 0.52 3.29
C LEU A 98 -11.41 -0.83 2.85
N GLY A 99 -10.63 -1.91 2.97
CA GLY A 99 -11.08 -3.26 2.66
C GLY A 99 -12.21 -3.73 3.59
N ILE A 100 -12.09 -3.48 4.90
CA ILE A 100 -13.18 -3.77 5.85
C ILE A 100 -14.43 -2.94 5.55
N LEU A 101 -14.26 -1.63 5.33
CA LEU A 101 -15.38 -0.72 5.07
C LEU A 101 -16.14 -1.13 3.82
N THR A 102 -15.44 -1.44 2.73
CA THR A 102 -16.06 -1.86 1.46
C THR A 102 -16.78 -3.19 1.58
N LEU A 103 -16.23 -4.16 2.33
CA LEU A 103 -16.93 -5.41 2.63
C LEU A 103 -18.16 -5.21 3.50
N LEU A 104 -18.09 -4.36 4.52
CA LEU A 104 -19.27 -4.03 5.34
C LEU A 104 -20.36 -3.40 4.48
N LEU A 105 -20.01 -2.41 3.66
CA LEU A 105 -20.96 -1.78 2.75
C LEU A 105 -21.59 -2.78 1.78
N ALA A 106 -20.81 -3.74 1.29
CA ALA A 106 -21.32 -4.79 0.40
C ALA A 106 -22.28 -5.78 1.09
N ILE A 107 -22.19 -5.95 2.42
CA ILE A 107 -23.15 -6.77 3.18
C ILE A 107 -24.49 -6.06 3.35
N PHE A 108 -24.49 -4.71 3.38
CA PHE A 108 -25.70 -3.91 3.60
C PHE A 108 -26.34 -3.37 2.30
N SER A 109 -25.76 -3.64 1.14
CA SER A 109 -26.26 -3.27 -0.19
C SER A 109 -26.98 -4.43 -0.87
#